data_AF-Q7U4B2-F1
#
_entry.id   AF-Q7U4B2-F1
#
_cell.length_a   1.000
_cell.length_b   1.000
_cell.length_c   1.000
_cell.angle_alpha   90.00
_cell.angle_beta   90.00
_cell.angle_gamma   90.00
#
_symmetry.space_group_name_H-M   'P 1'
#
loop_
_entity.id
_entity.type
_entity.pdbx_description
1 polymer ?
#
loop_
_entity_poly.entity_id
_entity_poly.type
_entity_poly.pdbx_seq_one_letter_code
_entity_poly.pdbx_strand_id
1 'polypeptide(L)'
;MFNRLATGLAAAASLVLMAAPPSFPQRLVRWNTGGAAWISNSHVFKHFLETGEIADRSFFASVRNSGWTADEIRFGMKKVYIVDVARVARYLYSREGIDFLSKQTYSYYPPNGANDSAVFAMRSAIIKASTGGKLSSVGIINNLPVDFRLTGDGLVICAPEKVDKKQAASLLTWYIFLPACIVRDVAAY
;
A
#
# COMPACT_ATOMS: atom_id res chain seq x y z
N MET A 1 40.10 21.18 66.64
CA MET A 1 41.52 20.75 66.60
C MET A 1 41.58 19.38 65.93
N PHE A 2 42.41 19.26 64.88
CA PHE A 2 43.11 18.07 64.32
C PHE A 2 42.38 16.72 64.18
N ASN A 3 42.27 16.10 63.00
CA ASN A 3 43.33 15.45 62.20
C ASN A 3 42.79 15.17 60.76
N ARG A 4 43.44 15.45 59.61
CA ARG A 4 44.64 14.83 58.95
C ARG A 4 44.56 13.29 58.92
N LEU A 5 44.74 12.50 57.85
CA LEU A 5 45.30 12.54 56.48
C LEU A 5 44.81 11.21 55.81
N ALA A 6 44.34 11.21 54.55
CA ALA A 6 45.02 10.80 53.31
C ALA A 6 45.41 9.30 53.13
N THR A 7 45.27 8.83 51.87
CA THR A 7 45.71 7.56 51.22
C THR A 7 44.81 6.33 51.40
N GLY A 8 44.48 5.52 50.38
CA GLY A 8 44.96 5.40 48.99
C GLY A 8 44.09 4.44 48.14
N LEU A 9 44.45 4.35 46.86
CA LEU A 9 43.78 3.75 45.70
C LEU A 9 43.24 2.30 45.84
N ALA A 10 42.12 2.01 45.16
CA ALA A 10 41.95 0.78 44.36
C ALA A 10 40.94 0.99 43.22
N ALA A 11 41.16 0.25 42.14
CA ALA A 11 40.71 0.49 40.77
C ALA A 11 39.25 0.09 40.44
N ALA A 12 38.79 0.69 39.34
CA ALA A 12 37.98 0.11 38.26
C ALA A 12 36.56 -0.43 38.56
N ALA A 13 35.56 0.30 38.06
CA ALA A 13 34.78 -0.12 36.88
C ALA A 13 33.64 0.91 36.67
N SER A 14 33.78 1.75 35.65
CA SER A 14 32.73 2.68 35.24
C SER A 14 31.56 1.92 34.63
N LEU A 15 30.60 1.48 35.43
CA LEU A 15 29.26 1.18 34.93
C LEU A 15 28.50 2.50 34.89
N VAL A 16 28.74 3.27 33.81
CA VAL A 16 27.73 4.20 33.33
C VAL A 16 26.55 3.33 32.91
N LEU A 17 25.60 3.14 33.82
CA LEU A 17 24.23 2.85 33.43
C LEU A 17 23.78 4.08 32.63
N MET A 18 24.04 4.05 31.33
CA MET A 18 23.11 4.66 30.40
C MET A 18 21.81 3.93 30.68
N ALA A 19 20.97 4.52 31.53
CA ALA A 19 19.56 4.31 31.41
C ALA A 19 19.27 4.56 29.94
N ALA A 20 19.02 3.46 29.21
CA ALA A 20 18.57 3.54 27.84
C ALA A 20 17.46 4.60 27.82
N PRO A 21 17.42 5.48 26.81
CA PRO A 21 16.28 6.36 26.67
C PRO A 21 15.02 5.49 26.80
N PRO A 22 13.98 5.95 27.53
CA PRO A 22 12.76 5.19 27.66
C PRO A 22 12.41 4.70 26.26
N SER A 23 12.25 3.38 26.12
CA SER A 23 11.77 2.78 24.88
C SER A 23 10.48 3.50 24.55
N PHE A 24 10.58 4.45 23.61
CA PHE A 24 9.46 5.25 23.18
C PHE A 24 8.36 4.26 22.81
N PRO A 25 7.15 4.35 23.39
CA PRO A 25 6.01 3.65 22.83
C PRO A 25 5.74 4.30 21.47
N GLN A 26 6.42 3.81 20.44
CA GLN A 26 6.27 4.31 19.09
C GLN A 26 4.95 3.77 18.53
N ARG A 27 3.94 4.63 18.67
CA ARG A 27 2.82 4.86 17.73
C ARG A 27 2.24 3.60 17.08
N LEU A 28 1.17 3.11 17.68
CA LEU A 28 0.16 2.28 17.04
C LEU A 28 -0.61 3.09 15.97
N VAL A 29 0.00 3.34 14.81
CA VAL A 29 -0.70 3.64 13.55
C VAL A 29 0.01 2.99 12.37
N ARG A 30 -0.67 1.94 11.87
CA ARG A 30 -0.96 1.55 10.47
C ARG A 30 0.19 1.41 9.45
N TRP A 31 0.19 0.22 8.84
CA TRP A 31 0.92 -0.25 7.66
C TRP A 31 1.73 0.81 6.88
N ASN A 32 3.00 0.95 7.24
CA ASN A 32 4.01 1.51 6.34
C ASN A 32 5.27 0.63 6.22
N THR A 33 5.17 -0.69 6.42
CA THR A 33 6.07 -1.74 5.89
C THR A 33 5.69 -3.10 6.48
N GLY A 34 5.59 -4.12 5.63
CA GLY A 34 5.38 -5.52 6.03
C GLY A 34 4.58 -6.33 5.01
N GLY A 35 3.41 -5.83 4.60
CA GLY A 35 2.43 -6.59 3.81
C GLY A 35 1.82 -5.80 2.65
N ALA A 36 1.71 -4.48 2.78
CA ALA A 36 1.31 -3.59 1.68
C ALA A 36 2.41 -3.39 0.63
N ALA A 37 3.68 -3.69 0.94
CA ALA A 37 4.80 -3.47 0.03
C ALA A 37 4.95 -4.53 -1.08
N TRP A 38 4.14 -5.60 -1.07
CA TRP A 38 4.42 -6.84 -1.82
C TRP A 38 3.19 -7.48 -2.50
N ILE A 39 2.09 -6.74 -2.72
CA ILE A 39 0.84 -7.34 -3.23
C ILE A 39 1.02 -7.95 -4.64
N SER A 40 1.79 -7.29 -5.54
CA SER A 40 1.96 -7.74 -6.93
C SER A 40 2.77 -9.00 -7.13
N ASN A 41 3.75 -9.26 -6.27
CA ASN A 41 4.65 -10.40 -6.41
C ASN A 41 4.61 -11.41 -5.26
N SER A 42 3.78 -11.21 -4.22
CA SER A 42 3.74 -12.19 -3.14
C SER A 42 2.97 -13.46 -3.55
N HIS A 43 3.66 -14.59 -3.46
CA HIS A 43 3.06 -15.93 -3.55
C HIS A 43 1.90 -16.09 -2.54
N VAL A 44 2.04 -15.46 -1.36
CA VAL A 44 1.02 -15.42 -0.30
C VAL A 44 -0.29 -14.82 -0.80
N PHE A 45 -0.25 -13.65 -1.46
CA PHE A 45 -1.46 -12.99 -1.94
C PHE A 45 -2.12 -13.77 -3.08
N LYS A 46 -1.33 -14.33 -4.01
CA LYS A 46 -1.85 -15.17 -5.10
C LYS A 46 -2.54 -16.43 -4.55
N HIS A 47 -1.88 -17.13 -3.63
CA HIS A 47 -2.44 -18.30 -2.96
C HIS A 47 -3.76 -17.95 -2.25
N PHE A 48 -3.78 -16.86 -1.47
CA PHE A 48 -4.99 -16.38 -0.82
C PHE A 48 -6.14 -16.07 -1.81
N LEU A 49 -5.84 -15.42 -2.93
CA LEU A 49 -6.85 -15.16 -3.95
C LEU A 49 -7.41 -16.47 -4.50
N GLU A 50 -6.56 -17.46 -4.77
CA GLU A 50 -6.95 -18.76 -5.30
C GLU A 50 -7.76 -19.57 -4.27
N THR A 51 -7.16 -19.91 -3.14
CA THR A 51 -7.69 -20.88 -2.16
C THR A 51 -8.60 -20.24 -1.11
N GLY A 52 -8.39 -18.96 -0.81
CA GLY A 52 -9.01 -18.29 0.34
C GLY A 52 -8.24 -18.49 1.65
N GLU A 53 -7.21 -19.32 1.66
CA GLU A 53 -6.43 -19.61 2.86
C GLU A 53 -5.42 -18.50 3.15
N ILE A 54 -5.24 -18.21 4.45
CA ILE A 54 -4.24 -17.27 4.94
C ILE A 54 -3.33 -18.00 5.92
N ALA A 55 -2.24 -18.58 5.40
CA ALA A 55 -1.22 -19.23 6.21
C ALA A 55 -0.19 -18.22 6.78
N ASP A 56 0.01 -17.09 6.09
CA ASP A 56 0.99 -16.09 6.52
C ASP A 56 0.42 -15.20 7.63
N ARG A 57 1.09 -15.20 8.78
CA ARG A 57 0.66 -14.45 9.97
C ARG A 57 0.65 -12.94 9.75
N SER A 58 1.57 -12.42 8.94
CA SER A 58 1.66 -10.98 8.67
C SER A 58 0.51 -10.53 7.76
N PHE A 59 0.18 -11.32 6.74
CA PHE A 59 -0.94 -11.10 5.84
C PHE A 59 -2.28 -11.27 6.56
N PHE A 60 -2.41 -12.26 7.46
CA PHE A 60 -3.58 -12.38 8.34
C PHE A 60 -3.80 -11.11 9.16
N ALA A 61 -2.73 -10.60 9.77
CA ALA A 61 -2.80 -9.32 10.50
C ALA A 61 -3.18 -8.16 9.57
N SER A 62 -2.74 -8.16 8.29
CA SER A 62 -3.15 -7.16 7.30
C SER A 62 -4.64 -7.20 7.05
N VAL A 63 -5.17 -8.38 6.71
CA VAL A 63 -6.60 -8.58 6.45
C VAL A 63 -7.42 -8.11 7.65
N ARG A 64 -7.10 -8.59 8.85
CA ARG A 64 -7.79 -8.20 10.10
C ARG A 64 -7.71 -6.70 10.38
N ASN A 65 -6.56 -6.08 10.13
CA ASN A 65 -6.35 -4.66 10.39
C ASN A 65 -6.92 -3.76 9.28
N SER A 66 -7.28 -4.31 8.11
CA SER A 66 -7.89 -3.57 7.00
C SER A 66 -9.34 -3.17 7.27
N GLY A 67 -10.05 -3.91 8.15
CA GLY A 67 -11.49 -3.71 8.35
C GLY A 67 -12.36 -4.45 7.32
N TRP A 68 -11.76 -5.25 6.45
CA TRP A 68 -12.47 -6.16 5.54
C TRP A 68 -12.34 -7.61 5.99
N THR A 69 -13.34 -8.41 5.65
CA THR A 69 -13.24 -9.87 5.70
C THR A 69 -12.40 -10.41 4.54
N ALA A 70 -11.86 -11.62 4.71
CA ALA A 70 -11.15 -12.33 3.64
C ALA A 70 -11.99 -12.47 2.36
N ASP A 71 -13.28 -12.79 2.50
CA ASP A 71 -14.17 -12.99 1.37
C ASP A 71 -14.50 -11.68 0.65
N GLU A 72 -14.72 -10.58 1.36
CA GLU A 72 -14.94 -9.26 0.74
C GLU A 72 -13.72 -8.81 -0.06
N ILE A 73 -12.52 -9.06 0.46
CA ILE A 73 -11.28 -8.75 -0.24
C ILE A 73 -11.19 -9.57 -1.53
N ARG A 74 -11.42 -10.88 -1.45
CA ARG A 74 -11.36 -11.76 -2.64
C ARG A 74 -12.41 -11.37 -3.66
N PHE A 75 -13.64 -11.09 -3.21
CA PHE A 75 -14.73 -10.64 -4.06
C PHE A 75 -14.38 -9.33 -4.77
N GLY A 76 -13.93 -8.31 -4.02
CA GLY A 76 -13.54 -7.02 -4.55
C GLY A 76 -12.39 -7.12 -5.56
N MET A 77 -11.34 -7.88 -5.21
CA MET A 77 -10.16 -8.04 -6.06
C MET A 77 -10.44 -8.79 -7.37
N LYS A 78 -11.31 -9.82 -7.31
CA LYS A 78 -11.69 -10.64 -8.47
C LYS A 78 -12.79 -10.03 -9.33
N LYS A 79 -13.40 -8.92 -8.91
CA LYS A 79 -14.46 -8.28 -9.68
C LYS A 79 -13.94 -7.85 -11.05
N VAL A 80 -14.62 -8.33 -12.09
CA VAL A 80 -14.29 -8.02 -13.49
C VAL A 80 -15.26 -6.97 -14.01
N TYR A 81 -14.72 -5.96 -14.68
CA TYR A 81 -15.45 -4.93 -15.40
C TYR A 81 -15.24 -5.10 -16.90
N ILE A 82 -16.30 -4.99 -17.68
CA ILE A 82 -16.22 -5.03 -19.13
C ILE A 82 -15.85 -3.62 -19.63
N VAL A 83 -14.80 -3.54 -20.44
CA VAL A 83 -14.25 -2.26 -20.91
C VAL A 83 -13.86 -2.32 -22.39
N ASP A 84 -13.89 -1.18 -23.06
CA ASP A 84 -13.23 -0.99 -24.36
C ASP A 84 -11.79 -0.51 -24.11
N VAL A 85 -10.81 -1.31 -24.51
CA VAL A 85 -9.37 -1.01 -24.33
C VAL A 85 -8.98 0.30 -25.01
N ALA A 86 -9.53 0.57 -26.19
CA ALA A 86 -9.23 1.80 -26.92
C ALA A 86 -9.80 3.02 -26.17
N ARG A 87 -10.99 2.89 -25.56
CA ARG A 87 -11.58 3.96 -24.75
C ARG A 87 -10.80 4.19 -23.45
N VAL A 88 -10.41 3.11 -22.76
CA VAL A 88 -9.55 3.18 -21.57
C VAL A 88 -8.23 3.86 -21.91
N ALA A 89 -7.57 3.46 -23.00
CA ALA A 89 -6.32 4.09 -23.42
C ALA A 89 -6.51 5.57 -23.75
N ARG A 90 -7.52 5.94 -24.55
CA ARG A 90 -7.81 7.35 -24.87
C ARG A 90 -8.01 8.20 -23.62
N TYR A 91 -8.80 7.72 -22.66
CA TYR A 91 -8.98 8.39 -21.37
C TYR A 91 -7.65 8.56 -20.62
N LEU A 92 -6.87 7.48 -20.45
CA LEU A 92 -5.61 7.55 -19.68
C LEU A 92 -4.51 8.39 -20.32
N TYR A 93 -4.63 8.70 -21.61
CA TYR A 93 -3.78 9.65 -22.34
C TYR A 93 -4.37 11.07 -22.41
N SER A 94 -5.62 11.27 -22.00
CA SER A 94 -6.24 12.60 -21.90
C SER A 94 -5.66 13.38 -20.71
N ARG A 95 -5.96 14.69 -20.66
CA ARG A 95 -5.56 15.53 -19.52
C ARG A 95 -6.20 15.03 -18.23
N GLU A 96 -7.49 14.70 -18.28
CA GLU A 96 -8.27 14.19 -17.16
C GLU A 96 -7.72 12.85 -16.65
N GLY A 97 -7.32 11.95 -17.56
CA GLY A 97 -6.70 10.68 -17.19
C GLY A 97 -5.30 10.84 -16.59
N ILE A 98 -4.50 11.79 -17.07
CA ILE A 98 -3.21 12.14 -16.47
C ILE A 98 -3.41 12.68 -15.04
N ASP A 99 -4.38 13.56 -14.84
CA ASP A 99 -4.71 14.12 -13.52
C ASP A 99 -5.22 13.03 -12.57
N PHE A 100 -6.06 12.13 -13.07
CA PHE A 100 -6.50 10.94 -12.33
C PHE A 100 -5.30 10.11 -11.88
N LEU A 101 -4.44 9.70 -12.80
CA LEU A 101 -3.27 8.86 -12.49
C LEU A 101 -2.33 9.56 -11.50
N SER A 102 -2.05 10.85 -11.70
CA SER A 102 -1.19 11.63 -10.82
C SER A 102 -1.74 11.68 -9.38
N LYS A 103 -3.06 11.83 -9.23
CA LYS A 103 -3.72 11.76 -7.91
C LYS A 103 -3.63 10.35 -7.31
N GLN A 104 -3.88 9.32 -8.11
CA GLN A 104 -3.87 7.93 -7.66
C GLN A 104 -2.47 7.45 -7.25
N THR A 105 -1.41 8.01 -7.82
CA THR A 105 -0.02 7.64 -7.53
C THR A 105 0.74 8.67 -6.69
N TYR A 106 0.05 9.69 -6.16
CA TYR A 106 0.67 10.82 -5.45
C TYR A 106 1.53 10.39 -4.25
N SER A 107 1.17 9.29 -3.59
CA SER A 107 1.83 8.77 -2.39
C SER A 107 2.89 7.69 -2.66
N TYR A 108 3.32 7.50 -3.92
CA TYR A 108 4.27 6.46 -4.30
C TYR A 108 5.69 6.62 -3.70
N TYR A 109 6.34 5.50 -3.35
CA TYR A 109 7.63 5.43 -2.64
C TYR A 109 8.56 4.33 -3.23
N PRO A 110 9.91 4.50 -3.27
CA PRO A 110 10.70 5.62 -2.74
C PRO A 110 10.58 6.90 -3.58
N PRO A 111 10.62 8.08 -2.95
CA PRO A 111 10.49 9.39 -3.61
C PRO A 111 11.62 9.70 -4.62
N ASN A 112 12.64 8.83 -4.73
CA ASN A 112 13.74 8.94 -5.69
C ASN A 112 13.41 8.35 -7.08
N GLY A 113 12.20 7.84 -7.30
CA GLY A 113 11.64 7.60 -8.61
C GLY A 113 10.64 8.71 -8.93
N ALA A 114 10.89 9.50 -9.97
CA ALA A 114 10.05 10.64 -10.35
C ALA A 114 8.57 10.23 -10.40
N ASN A 115 7.66 11.01 -9.82
CA ASN A 115 6.21 10.76 -9.83
C ASN A 115 5.69 10.43 -11.24
N ASP A 116 6.29 11.01 -12.27
CA ASP A 116 6.01 10.70 -13.67
C ASP A 116 6.17 9.20 -13.99
N SER A 117 7.21 8.55 -13.47
CA SER A 117 7.42 7.10 -13.65
C SER A 117 6.30 6.27 -13.04
N ALA A 118 5.70 6.70 -11.91
CA ALA A 118 4.56 6.03 -11.30
C ALA A 118 3.30 6.19 -12.16
N VAL A 119 3.07 7.38 -12.73
CA VAL A 119 1.98 7.62 -13.69
C VAL A 119 2.13 6.74 -14.92
N PHE A 120 3.33 6.66 -15.51
CA PHE A 120 3.60 5.79 -16.67
C PHE A 120 3.42 4.31 -16.35
N ALA A 121 3.91 3.85 -15.20
CA ALA A 121 3.79 2.46 -14.76
C ALA A 121 2.34 2.08 -14.45
N MET A 122 1.57 2.97 -13.82
CA MET A 122 0.16 2.72 -13.54
C MET A 122 -0.67 2.71 -14.82
N ARG A 123 -0.42 3.67 -15.73
CA ARG A 123 -1.06 3.70 -17.05
C ARG A 123 -0.85 2.39 -17.81
N SER A 124 0.41 1.97 -17.93
CA SER A 124 0.76 0.78 -18.71
C SER A 124 0.13 -0.48 -18.12
N ALA A 125 0.12 -0.61 -16.80
CA ALA A 125 -0.53 -1.71 -16.10
C ALA A 125 -2.04 -1.76 -16.36
N ILE A 126 -2.74 -0.62 -16.28
CA ILE A 126 -4.18 -0.56 -16.53
C ILE A 126 -4.52 -0.89 -17.99
N ILE A 127 -3.80 -0.33 -18.96
CA ILE A 127 -4.03 -0.62 -20.38
C ILE A 127 -3.79 -2.11 -20.66
N LYS A 128 -2.68 -2.66 -20.17
CA LYS A 128 -2.36 -4.07 -20.35
C LYS A 128 -3.37 -4.97 -19.65
N ALA A 129 -3.79 -4.63 -18.43
CA ALA A 129 -4.83 -5.34 -17.68
C ALA A 129 -6.18 -5.33 -18.38
N SER A 130 -6.49 -4.29 -19.16
CA SER A 130 -7.74 -4.16 -19.91
C SER A 130 -7.78 -5.06 -21.15
N THR A 131 -6.64 -5.60 -21.59
CA THR A 131 -6.53 -6.42 -22.81
C THR A 131 -7.51 -7.59 -22.76
N GLY A 132 -8.27 -7.78 -23.84
CA GLY A 132 -9.36 -8.77 -23.89
C GLY A 132 -10.69 -8.24 -23.36
N GLY A 133 -10.81 -6.92 -23.15
CA GLY A 133 -12.06 -6.24 -22.81
C GLY A 133 -12.50 -6.42 -21.36
N LYS A 134 -11.58 -6.80 -20.48
CA LYS A 134 -11.83 -7.10 -19.07
C LYS A 134 -10.84 -6.32 -18.22
N LEU A 135 -11.30 -5.64 -17.17
CA LEU A 135 -10.46 -4.95 -16.20
C LEU A 135 -10.76 -5.45 -14.79
N SER A 136 -9.73 -5.71 -13.99
CA SER A 136 -9.86 -6.13 -12.59
C SER A 136 -8.65 -5.64 -11.79
N SER A 137 -8.78 -5.60 -10.46
CA SER A 137 -7.68 -5.22 -9.57
C SER A 137 -6.51 -6.19 -9.71
N VAL A 138 -6.80 -7.49 -9.74
CA VAL A 138 -5.78 -8.54 -9.96
C VAL A 138 -5.09 -8.38 -11.31
N GLY A 139 -5.85 -8.06 -12.37
CA GLY A 139 -5.29 -7.78 -13.69
C GLY A 139 -4.31 -6.62 -13.68
N ILE A 140 -4.66 -5.51 -13.01
CA ILE A 140 -3.78 -4.34 -12.87
C ILE A 140 -2.52 -4.74 -12.10
N ILE A 141 -2.69 -5.35 -10.93
CA ILE A 141 -1.61 -5.78 -10.04
C ILE A 141 -0.60 -6.67 -10.78
N ASN A 142 -1.06 -7.65 -11.55
CA ASN A 142 -0.21 -8.58 -12.30
C ASN A 142 0.55 -7.94 -13.48
N ASN A 143 0.12 -6.74 -13.91
CA ASN A 143 0.74 -6.02 -15.03
C ASN A 143 1.56 -4.82 -14.58
N LEU A 144 1.69 -4.58 -13.27
CA LEU A 144 2.58 -3.55 -12.75
C LEU A 144 4.04 -3.93 -13.03
N PRO A 145 4.86 -3.00 -13.55
CA PRO A 145 6.27 -3.28 -13.82
C PRO A 145 7.11 -3.40 -12.53
N VAL A 146 6.63 -2.82 -11.43
CA VAL A 146 7.24 -2.84 -10.09
C VAL A 146 6.16 -2.88 -9.02
N ASP A 147 6.53 -3.27 -7.80
CA ASP A 147 5.60 -3.23 -6.68
C ASP A 147 5.26 -1.78 -6.30
N PHE A 148 3.98 -1.43 -6.36
CA PHE A 148 3.53 -0.09 -5.99
C PHE A 148 3.45 0.05 -4.47
N ARG A 149 4.30 0.90 -3.92
CA ARG A 149 4.31 1.24 -2.50
C ARG A 149 3.72 2.62 -2.34
N LEU A 150 2.49 2.69 -1.87
CA LEU A 150 1.83 3.96 -1.53
C LEU A 150 1.94 4.17 -0.01
N THR A 151 2.39 5.35 0.42
CA THR A 151 2.70 5.64 1.83
C THR A 151 1.91 6.84 2.37
N GLY A 152 1.60 6.80 3.67
CA GLY A 152 0.99 7.93 4.40
C GLY A 152 -0.49 8.19 4.10
N ASP A 153 -0.94 9.40 4.43
CA ASP A 153 -2.34 9.88 4.28
C ASP A 153 -2.76 10.15 2.82
N GLY A 154 -1.88 9.88 1.85
CA GLY A 154 -2.07 10.21 0.43
C GLY A 154 -2.73 9.12 -0.41
N LEU A 155 -3.41 8.14 0.19
CA LEU A 155 -4.24 7.17 -0.54
C LEU A 155 -5.56 7.83 -0.96
N VAL A 156 -5.74 8.01 -2.27
CA VAL A 156 -7.00 8.55 -2.80
C VAL A 156 -7.95 7.39 -3.12
N ILE A 157 -8.76 7.02 -2.13
CA ILE A 157 -9.78 5.97 -2.32
C ILE A 157 -10.87 6.47 -3.28
N CYS A 158 -11.21 5.62 -4.24
CA CYS A 158 -12.12 5.93 -5.34
C CYS A 158 -13.60 6.02 -4.97
N ALA A 159 -13.98 5.42 -3.84
CA ALA A 159 -15.33 5.42 -3.29
C ALA A 159 -15.25 5.58 -1.75
N PRO A 160 -14.78 6.74 -1.24
CA PRO A 160 -14.57 6.95 0.19
C PRO A 160 -15.87 6.84 0.99
N GLU A 161 -17.03 7.05 0.36
CA GLU A 161 -18.36 6.90 0.95
C GLU A 161 -18.79 5.44 1.13
N LYS A 162 -18.08 4.49 0.52
CA LYS A 162 -18.36 3.05 0.61
C LYS A 162 -17.51 2.33 1.65
N VAL A 163 -16.68 3.06 2.39
CA VAL A 163 -15.68 2.50 3.29
C VAL A 163 -15.66 3.23 4.62
N ASP A 164 -15.35 2.52 5.70
CA ASP A 164 -15.13 3.16 7.00
C ASP A 164 -13.70 3.77 7.12
N LYS A 165 -13.44 4.49 8.21
CA LYS A 165 -12.12 5.12 8.48
C LYS A 165 -10.96 4.11 8.56
N LYS A 166 -11.22 2.84 8.88
CA LYS A 166 -10.22 1.78 8.97
C LYS A 166 -9.91 1.23 7.58
N GLN A 167 -10.94 0.98 6.78
CA GLN A 167 -10.86 0.54 5.40
C GLN A 167 -10.25 1.61 4.48
N ALA A 168 -10.55 2.89 4.69
CA ALA A 168 -10.05 3.99 3.87
C ALA A 168 -8.51 4.16 3.89
N ALA A 169 -7.82 3.64 4.92
CA ALA A 169 -6.37 3.77 5.05
C ALA A 169 -5.59 2.55 4.50
N SER A 170 -6.25 1.70 3.71
CA SER A 170 -5.69 0.44 3.23
C SER A 170 -5.39 0.49 1.73
N LEU A 171 -4.15 0.16 1.36
CA LEU A 171 -3.75 -0.05 -0.04
C LEU A 171 -4.61 -1.11 -0.73
N LEU A 172 -5.09 -2.10 0.02
CA LEU A 172 -5.98 -3.13 -0.49
C LEU A 172 -7.31 -2.52 -0.95
N THR A 173 -7.88 -1.64 -0.14
CA THR A 173 -9.10 -0.88 -0.47
C THR A 173 -8.87 -0.05 -1.73
N TRP A 174 -7.71 0.61 -1.82
CA TRP A 174 -7.33 1.38 -2.99
C TRP A 174 -7.38 0.51 -4.26
N TYR A 175 -6.74 -0.66 -4.26
CA TYR A 175 -6.80 -1.59 -5.39
C TYR A 175 -8.20 -2.14 -5.68
N ILE A 176 -9.00 -2.46 -4.65
CA ILE A 176 -10.37 -2.99 -4.82
C ILE A 176 -11.24 -2.01 -5.61
N PHE A 177 -11.14 -0.71 -5.33
CA PHE A 177 -11.98 0.30 -5.96
C PHE A 177 -11.38 0.93 -7.23
N LEU A 178 -10.08 0.75 -7.49
CA LEU A 178 -9.40 1.35 -8.64
C LEU A 178 -10.05 1.02 -10.00
N PRO A 179 -10.38 -0.25 -10.34
CA PRO A 179 -11.06 -0.56 -11.60
C PRO A 179 -12.42 0.14 -11.76
N ALA A 180 -13.19 0.25 -10.68
CA ALA A 180 -14.51 0.89 -10.71
C ALA A 180 -14.40 2.38 -11.06
N CYS A 181 -13.39 3.06 -10.49
CA CYS A 181 -13.05 4.44 -10.80
C CYS A 181 -12.75 4.63 -12.28
N ILE A 182 -11.88 3.79 -12.83
CA ILE A 182 -11.48 3.86 -14.24
C ILE A 182 -12.71 3.67 -15.12
N VAL A 183 -13.57 2.69 -14.83
CA VAL A 183 -14.79 2.43 -15.61
C VAL A 183 -15.75 3.61 -15.56
N ARG A 184 -15.96 4.19 -14.37
CA ARG A 184 -16.80 5.39 -14.19
C ARG A 184 -16.27 6.56 -15.01
N ASP A 185 -14.98 6.86 -14.89
CA ASP A 185 -14.38 8.03 -15.51
C ASP A 185 -14.26 7.86 -17.04
N VAL A 186 -13.98 6.64 -17.52
CA VAL A 186 -14.00 6.27 -18.94
C VAL A 186 -15.42 6.36 -19.54
N ALA A 187 -16.47 6.09 -18.77
CA ALA A 187 -17.85 6.21 -19.23
C ALA A 187 -18.29 7.68 -19.36
N ALA A 188 -17.72 8.56 -18.54
CA ALA A 188 -17.95 10.01 -18.58
C ALA A 188 -17.09 10.75 -19.62
N TYR A 189 -16.12 10.06 -20.22
CA TYR A 189 -15.19 10.54 -21.25
C TYR A 189 -15.61 10.12 -22.67
#